data_AF-A0A2M9KIL3-F1
#
_entry.id   AF-A0A2M9KIL3-F1
#
_cell.length_a   1.000
_cell.length_b   1.000
_cell.length_c   1.000
_cell.angle_alpha   90.00
_cell.angle_beta   90.00
_cell.angle_gamma   90.00
#
_symmetry.space_group_name_H-M   'P 1'
#
loop_
_entity.id
_entity.type
_entity.pdbx_description
1 polymer ?
#
loop_
_entity_poly.entity_id
_entity_poly.type
_entity_poly.pdbx_seq_one_letter_code
_entity_poly.pdbx_strand_id
1 'polypeptide(L)'
;MSRDSRDAPGPWDAAGPADAAGSWDEDGPPHPLALRRTGRSEQEPDRLPEVRELEALGWEPAPEELAWVFLPYVWPPADRTWIPDRSTHWAVDTRLDGHGHVTGVEATPLAEAELHDLDRETEELLDALGLPHRPPGRLWLLRPIGPYPAVGAVLDHLRAVARERGIEFRASPELLSLTRAELATLTGSGPP
;
A
#
# COMPACT_ATOMS: atom_id res chain seq x y z
N MET A 1 -53.79 24.24 -18.55
CA MET A 1 -52.63 24.29 -17.64
C MET A 1 -52.16 22.84 -17.46
N SER A 2 -51.34 22.24 -18.33
CA SER A 2 -49.91 22.49 -18.58
C SER A 2 -49.09 22.61 -17.30
N ARG A 3 -48.61 21.47 -16.78
CA ARG A 3 -47.19 21.08 -16.79
C ARG A 3 -47.08 19.63 -16.32
N ASP A 4 -46.95 18.75 -17.31
CA ASP A 4 -46.33 17.44 -17.18
C ASP A 4 -44.83 17.69 -16.98
N SER A 5 -44.26 17.28 -15.85
CA SER A 5 -42.81 17.32 -15.62
C SER A 5 -42.39 15.93 -15.19
N ARG A 6 -41.81 15.25 -16.18
CA ARG A 6 -41.05 14.01 -16.05
C ARG A 6 -39.87 14.30 -15.14
N ASP A 7 -39.87 13.75 -13.93
CA ASP A 7 -38.61 13.47 -13.24
C ASP A 7 -38.10 12.13 -13.77
N ALA A 8 -37.26 12.24 -14.79
CA ALA A 8 -36.34 11.18 -15.14
C ALA A 8 -35.28 11.10 -14.01
N PRO A 9 -35.06 9.94 -13.37
CA PRO A 9 -33.90 9.77 -12.53
C PRO A 9 -32.64 9.97 -13.38
N GLY A 10 -31.75 10.86 -12.92
CA GLY A 10 -30.53 11.24 -13.61
C GLY A 10 -29.50 10.11 -13.72
N PRO A 11 -28.51 10.25 -14.61
CA PRO A 11 -27.52 9.22 -14.91
C PRO A 11 -26.46 9.15 -13.81
N TRP A 12 -26.82 8.55 -12.69
CA TRP A 12 -25.88 7.86 -11.80
C TRP A 12 -26.23 6.36 -11.73
N ASP A 13 -26.77 5.88 -12.85
CA ASP A 13 -26.92 4.48 -13.19
C ASP A 13 -25.74 3.63 -12.70
N ALA A 14 -26.12 2.47 -12.20
CA ALA A 14 -25.30 1.30 -11.94
C ALA A 14 -24.27 1.46 -10.80
N ALA A 15 -24.77 1.27 -9.57
CA ALA A 15 -24.10 0.33 -8.69
C ALA A 15 -24.02 -1.02 -9.42
N GLY A 16 -22.96 -1.18 -10.22
CA GLY A 16 -22.54 -2.47 -10.76
C GLY A 16 -22.26 -3.44 -9.60
N PRO A 17 -22.28 -4.75 -9.87
CA PRO A 17 -22.20 -5.76 -8.83
C PRO A 17 -20.93 -5.53 -8.00
N ALA A 18 -21.11 -5.38 -6.69
CA ALA A 18 -20.03 -5.36 -5.73
C ALA A 18 -19.43 -6.77 -5.67
N ASP A 19 -18.42 -7.08 -6.48
CA ASP A 19 -17.70 -8.35 -6.40
C ASP A 19 -16.24 -8.16 -6.91
N ALA A 20 -15.27 -8.38 -6.01
CA ALA A 20 -13.80 -8.29 -6.18
C ALA A 20 -13.12 -6.90 -6.14
N ALA A 21 -13.76 -5.87 -5.58
CA ALA A 21 -13.15 -4.54 -5.39
C ALA A 21 -12.15 -4.53 -4.22
N GLY A 22 -10.99 -3.89 -4.41
CA GLY A 22 -9.99 -3.69 -3.36
C GLY A 22 -10.54 -2.98 -2.11
N SER A 23 -9.82 -3.06 -1.00
CA SER A 23 -10.20 -2.48 0.29
C SER A 23 -8.95 -2.23 1.14
N TRP A 24 -8.97 -1.21 1.98
CA TRP A 24 -7.92 -0.98 2.98
C TRP A 24 -8.16 -1.68 4.32
N ASP A 25 -9.16 -2.57 4.41
CA ASP A 25 -9.53 -3.26 5.65
C ASP A 25 -9.70 -2.26 6.81
N GLU A 26 -10.45 -1.17 6.57
CA GLU A 26 -10.54 -0.01 7.47
C GLU A 26 -10.99 -0.41 8.88
N ASP A 27 -11.96 -1.33 8.98
CA ASP A 27 -12.51 -1.83 10.24
C ASP A 27 -11.85 -3.13 10.73
N GLY A 28 -10.93 -3.72 9.96
CA GLY A 28 -10.28 -4.98 10.32
C GLY A 28 -9.25 -4.79 11.44
N PRO A 29 -9.14 -5.72 12.40
CA PRO A 29 -8.16 -5.60 13.47
C PRO A 29 -6.72 -5.79 12.94
N PRO A 30 -5.70 -5.19 13.60
CA PRO A 30 -4.31 -5.49 13.27
C PRO A 30 -4.02 -6.96 13.50
N HIS A 31 -2.92 -7.44 12.90
CA HIS A 31 -2.44 -8.79 13.13
C HIS A 31 -2.26 -9.04 14.65
N PRO A 32 -2.72 -10.19 15.20
CA PRO A 32 -2.69 -10.44 16.64
C PRO A 32 -1.31 -10.34 17.31
N LEU A 33 -0.22 -10.58 16.56
CA LEU A 33 1.15 -10.38 17.06
C LEU A 33 1.43 -8.93 17.47
N ALA A 34 0.84 -7.96 16.79
CA ALA A 34 1.02 -6.55 17.09
C ALA A 34 0.35 -6.14 18.42
N LEU A 35 -0.68 -6.89 18.86
CA LEU A 35 -1.38 -6.63 20.13
C LEU A 35 -0.53 -6.97 21.36
N ARG A 36 0.57 -7.71 21.20
CA ARG A 36 1.47 -8.09 22.30
C ARG A 36 2.37 -6.97 22.77
N ARG A 37 2.41 -5.85 22.04
CA ARG A 37 3.31 -4.72 22.29
C ARG A 37 2.51 -3.45 22.48
N THR A 38 3.06 -2.47 23.19
CA THR A 38 2.48 -1.12 23.38
C THR A 38 3.59 -0.07 23.27
N GLY A 39 3.23 1.17 22.93
CA GLY A 39 4.17 2.29 22.81
C GLY A 39 4.94 2.35 21.48
N ARG A 40 5.78 3.40 21.37
CA ARG A 40 6.68 3.66 20.24
C ARG A 40 7.97 2.84 20.36
N SER A 41 8.60 2.57 19.22
CA SER A 41 9.91 1.97 19.08
C SER A 41 10.87 2.97 18.43
N GLU A 42 12.12 2.97 18.86
CA GLU A 42 13.19 3.74 18.20
C GLU A 42 13.69 3.06 16.91
N GLN A 43 13.20 1.86 16.60
CA GLN A 43 13.58 1.11 15.41
C GLN A 43 12.83 1.58 14.17
N GLU A 44 13.47 1.42 13.02
CA GLU A 44 12.88 1.57 11.69
C GLU A 44 11.73 0.55 11.49
N PRO A 45 10.74 0.87 10.62
CA PRO A 45 9.57 0.01 10.38
C PRO A 45 9.90 -1.47 10.11
N ASP A 46 10.86 -1.74 9.23
CA ASP A 46 11.31 -3.09 8.82
C ASP A 46 12.04 -3.85 9.94
N ARG A 47 12.54 -3.13 10.95
CA ARG A 47 13.28 -3.71 12.08
C ARG A 47 12.42 -3.99 13.29
N LEU A 48 11.15 -3.57 13.28
CA LEU A 48 10.24 -3.83 14.38
C LEU A 48 10.18 -5.35 14.69
N PRO A 49 10.24 -5.74 15.98
CA PRO A 49 10.23 -7.16 16.35
C PRO A 49 9.03 -7.94 15.80
N GLU A 50 7.86 -7.31 15.76
CA GLU A 50 6.64 -7.88 15.18
C GLU A 50 6.74 -8.09 13.66
N VAL A 51 7.46 -7.24 12.93
CA VAL A 51 7.72 -7.44 11.49
C VAL A 51 8.60 -8.67 11.31
N ARG A 52 9.70 -8.77 12.05
CA ARG A 52 10.61 -9.94 11.97
C ARG A 52 9.93 -11.26 12.35
N GLU A 53 9.05 -11.24 13.36
CA GLU A 53 8.24 -12.41 13.72
C GLU A 53 7.28 -12.79 12.57
N LEU A 54 6.68 -11.81 11.90
CA LEU A 54 5.80 -12.03 10.75
C LEU A 54 6.56 -12.55 9.53
N GLU A 55 7.77 -12.04 9.28
CA GLU A 55 8.69 -12.55 8.26
C GLU A 55 9.01 -14.03 8.45
N ALA A 56 9.28 -14.45 9.69
CA ALA A 56 9.47 -15.86 10.01
C ALA A 56 8.22 -16.73 9.73
N LEU A 57 7.03 -16.12 9.64
CA LEU A 57 5.76 -16.76 9.28
C LEU A 57 5.40 -16.63 7.78
N GLY A 58 6.30 -16.05 6.98
CA GLY A 58 6.13 -15.89 5.53
C GLY A 58 5.28 -14.68 5.14
N TRP A 59 5.27 -13.63 5.96
CA TRP A 59 4.76 -12.30 5.61
C TRP A 59 5.92 -11.38 5.25
N GLU A 60 5.80 -10.60 4.20
CA GLU A 60 6.83 -9.64 3.78
C GLU A 60 6.26 -8.22 3.83
N PRO A 61 7.04 -7.20 4.24
CA PRO A 61 6.60 -5.80 4.14
C PRO A 61 6.13 -5.47 2.73
N ALA A 62 5.03 -4.72 2.61
CA ALA A 62 4.60 -4.20 1.33
C ALA A 62 5.69 -3.30 0.72
N PRO A 63 5.89 -3.33 -0.61
CA PRO A 63 6.92 -2.53 -1.27
C PRO A 63 6.66 -1.03 -1.07
N GLU A 64 7.73 -0.27 -0.83
CA GLU A 64 7.70 1.19 -0.67
C GLU A 64 7.78 1.93 -2.01
N GLU A 65 8.06 1.22 -3.11
CA GLU A 65 8.13 1.80 -4.45
C GLU A 65 6.78 2.44 -4.84
N LEU A 66 6.78 3.73 -5.22
CA LEU A 66 5.57 4.48 -5.56
C LEU A 66 4.74 3.85 -6.69
N ALA A 67 5.37 3.10 -7.61
CA ALA A 67 4.66 2.36 -8.65
C ALA A 67 3.67 1.31 -8.07
N TRP A 68 3.89 0.88 -6.83
CA TRP A 68 3.09 -0.10 -6.09
C TRP A 68 2.28 0.48 -4.94
N VAL A 69 2.09 1.81 -4.88
CA VAL A 69 1.39 2.48 -3.78
C VAL A 69 -0.01 1.91 -3.46
N PHE A 70 -0.71 1.40 -4.48
CA PHE A 70 -2.04 0.80 -4.38
C PHE A 70 -2.04 -0.67 -3.95
N LEU A 71 -0.87 -1.30 -3.78
CA LEU A 71 -0.77 -2.76 -3.73
C LEU A 71 -1.54 -3.38 -2.56
N PRO A 72 -1.42 -2.91 -1.30
CA PRO A 72 -2.18 -3.52 -0.21
C PRO A 72 -3.69 -3.40 -0.40
N TYR A 73 -4.17 -2.35 -1.07
CA TYR A 73 -5.59 -2.18 -1.40
C TYR A 73 -6.12 -3.29 -2.32
N VAL A 74 -5.33 -3.72 -3.29
CA VAL A 74 -5.74 -4.75 -4.28
C VAL A 74 -5.25 -6.16 -3.97
N TRP A 75 -4.34 -6.31 -3.00
CA TRP A 75 -3.87 -7.62 -2.59
C TRP A 75 -5.03 -8.44 -1.96
N PRO A 76 -5.13 -9.74 -2.24
CA PRO A 76 -6.14 -10.63 -1.64
C PRO A 76 -6.24 -10.47 -0.12
N PRO A 77 -7.46 -10.31 0.44
CA PRO A 77 -7.65 -10.11 1.87
C PRO A 77 -7.05 -11.21 2.76
N ALA A 78 -7.03 -12.46 2.29
CA ALA A 78 -6.46 -13.58 3.03
C ALA A 78 -4.92 -13.57 3.09
N ASP A 79 -4.29 -12.86 2.15
CA ASP A 79 -2.84 -12.81 1.95
C ASP A 79 -2.27 -11.43 2.22
N ARG A 80 -3.03 -10.53 2.85
CA ARG A 80 -2.57 -9.25 3.38
C ARG A 80 -2.93 -9.12 4.85
N THR A 81 -2.13 -8.38 5.58
CA THR A 81 -2.42 -7.98 6.95
C THR A 81 -1.73 -6.66 7.25
N TRP A 82 -2.00 -6.09 8.41
CA TRP A 82 -1.35 -4.88 8.86
C TRP A 82 -1.02 -4.92 10.34
N ILE A 83 -0.04 -4.10 10.73
CA ILE A 83 0.31 -3.83 12.11
C ILE A 83 0.37 -2.30 12.32
N PRO A 84 0.17 -1.78 13.53
CA PRO A 84 0.37 -0.36 13.81
C PRO A 84 1.83 0.01 13.59
N ASP A 85 2.08 1.08 12.84
CA ASP A 85 3.41 1.67 12.72
C ASP A 85 3.80 2.33 14.05
N ARG A 86 4.68 1.66 14.77
CA ARG A 86 5.21 2.11 16.05
C ARG A 86 6.61 2.69 15.90
N SER A 87 7.16 2.70 14.70
CA SER A 87 8.49 3.25 14.45
C SER A 87 8.53 4.72 14.81
N THR A 88 9.74 5.19 15.07
CA THR A 88 10.06 6.61 15.17
C THR A 88 10.72 6.99 13.86
N HIS A 89 10.11 7.94 13.14
CA HIS A 89 10.74 8.52 11.96
C HIS A 89 11.66 9.65 12.41
N TRP A 90 12.84 9.73 11.83
CA TRP A 90 13.89 10.66 12.24
C TRP A 90 14.21 11.64 11.12
N ALA A 91 14.26 12.94 11.42
CA ALA A 91 14.98 13.90 10.61
C ALA A 91 16.47 13.75 10.88
N VAL A 92 17.27 13.60 9.83
CA VAL A 92 18.73 13.45 9.93
C VAL A 92 19.42 14.63 9.26
N ASP A 93 19.98 15.51 10.08
CA ASP A 93 20.77 16.66 9.62
C ASP A 93 22.24 16.29 9.55
N THR A 94 22.78 16.28 8.33
CA THR A 94 24.20 16.01 8.08
C THR A 94 24.95 17.31 7.81
N ARG A 95 25.99 17.59 8.62
CA ARG A 95 26.90 18.72 8.39
C ARG A 95 28.09 18.26 7.58
N LEU A 96 28.45 19.01 6.54
CA LEU A 96 29.61 18.75 5.69
C LEU A 96 30.69 19.84 5.88
N ASP A 97 31.96 19.47 5.74
CA ASP A 97 33.04 20.45 5.60
C ASP A 97 33.08 21.07 4.20
N GLY A 98 34.00 22.02 3.97
CA GLY A 98 34.22 22.64 2.67
C GLY A 98 34.75 21.70 1.57
N HIS A 99 34.98 20.41 1.88
CA HIS A 99 35.41 19.36 0.97
C HIS A 99 34.33 18.28 0.75
N GLY A 100 33.15 18.43 1.38
CA GLY A 100 32.05 17.47 1.27
C GLY A 100 32.16 16.27 2.21
N HIS A 101 33.07 16.28 3.19
CA HIS A 101 33.13 15.23 4.21
C HIS A 101 32.14 15.50 5.34
N VAL A 102 31.51 14.44 5.85
CA VAL A 102 30.61 14.50 7.01
C VAL A 102 31.40 14.89 8.27
N THR A 103 31.03 16.00 8.89
CA THR A 103 31.62 16.52 10.13
C THR A 103 30.68 16.43 11.33
N GLY A 104 29.40 16.16 11.11
CA GLY A 104 28.44 15.94 12.18
C GLY A 104 27.14 15.36 11.64
N VAL A 105 26.46 14.59 12.48
CA VAL A 105 25.12 14.06 12.23
C VAL A 105 24.29 14.33 13.47
N GLU A 106 23.14 14.97 13.29
CA GLU A 106 22.16 15.21 14.34
C GLU A 106 20.84 14.55 13.90
N ALA A 107 20.22 13.81 14.81
CA ALA A 107 18.97 13.11 14.54
C ALA A 107 17.91 13.55 15.55
N THR A 108 16.78 14.01 15.04
CA THR A 108 15.62 14.41 15.85
C THR A 108 14.39 13.64 15.38
N PRO A 109 13.53 13.17 16.31
CA PRO A 109 12.26 12.57 15.89
C PRO A 109 11.44 13.59 15.10
N LEU A 110 10.87 13.16 13.97
CA LEU A 110 9.96 14.01 13.20
C LEU A 110 8.74 14.38 14.04
N ALA A 111 8.33 15.63 13.92
CA ALA A 111 7.07 16.09 14.47
C ALA A 111 5.89 15.47 13.70
N GLU A 112 4.72 15.36 14.33
CA GLU A 112 3.52 14.79 13.72
C GLU A 112 3.11 15.49 12.41
N ALA A 113 3.31 16.81 12.33
CA ALA A 113 3.06 17.57 11.10
C ALA A 113 3.99 17.16 9.95
N GLU A 114 5.25 16.83 10.24
CA GLU A 114 6.24 16.42 9.24
C GLU A 114 6.02 14.97 8.78
N LEU A 115 5.43 14.13 9.63
CA LEU A 115 4.99 12.79 9.24
C LEU A 115 3.92 12.83 8.14
N HIS A 116 3.01 13.79 8.18
CA HIS A 116 1.98 13.95 7.14
C HIS A 116 2.58 14.32 5.77
N ASP A 117 3.69 15.04 5.75
CA ASP A 117 4.36 15.40 4.50
C ASP A 117 5.03 14.18 3.84
N LEU A 118 5.42 13.15 4.61
CA LEU A 118 5.97 11.89 4.07
C LEU A 118 4.91 11.13 3.25
N ASP A 119 3.66 11.16 3.69
CA ASP A 119 2.57 10.44 3.00
C ASP A 119 1.99 11.24 1.82
N ARG A 120 2.28 12.54 1.71
CA ARG A 120 1.65 13.42 0.69
C ARG A 120 1.79 12.91 -0.74
N GLU A 121 2.98 12.49 -1.16
CA GLU A 121 3.20 11.97 -2.53
C GLU A 121 2.43 10.67 -2.77
N THR A 122 2.33 9.81 -1.75
CA THR A 122 1.54 8.59 -1.79
C THR A 122 0.05 8.91 -1.96
N GLU A 123 -0.48 9.84 -1.16
CA GLU A 123 -1.89 10.24 -1.24
C GLU A 123 -2.23 10.91 -2.58
N GLU A 124 -1.36 11.78 -3.10
CA GLU A 124 -1.54 12.41 -4.43
C GLU A 124 -1.64 11.34 -5.55
N LEU A 125 -0.87 10.26 -5.46
CA LEU A 125 -0.94 9.15 -6.41
C LEU A 125 -2.20 8.30 -6.23
N LEU A 126 -2.64 8.04 -4.99
CA LEU A 126 -3.90 7.31 -4.73
C LEU A 126 -5.11 8.09 -5.24
N ASP A 127 -5.14 9.40 -5.04
CA ASP A 127 -6.16 10.31 -5.57
C ASP A 127 -6.19 10.28 -7.11
N ALA A 128 -5.03 10.34 -7.76
CA ALA A 128 -4.91 10.25 -9.22
C ALA A 128 -5.42 8.90 -9.78
N LEU A 129 -5.38 7.84 -8.97
CA LEU A 129 -5.93 6.52 -9.29
C LEU A 129 -7.43 6.37 -8.95
N GLY A 130 -8.03 7.38 -8.31
CA GLY A 130 -9.41 7.33 -7.81
C GLY A 130 -9.61 6.33 -6.68
N LEU A 131 -8.57 6.06 -5.89
CA LEU A 131 -8.60 5.15 -4.74
C LEU A 131 -8.83 5.93 -3.44
N PRO A 132 -9.45 5.32 -2.43
CA PRO A 132 -9.54 5.95 -1.11
C PRO A 132 -8.14 6.12 -0.50
N HIS A 133 -8.02 7.10 0.40
CA HIS A 133 -6.79 7.36 1.13
C HIS A 133 -6.35 6.14 1.94
N ARG A 134 -5.04 5.97 2.10
CA ARG A 134 -4.51 4.87 2.91
C ARG A 134 -4.74 5.18 4.39
N PRO A 135 -5.24 4.23 5.20
CA PRO A 135 -5.36 4.45 6.64
C PRO A 135 -3.96 4.72 7.25
N PRO A 136 -3.79 5.83 7.98
CA PRO A 136 -2.49 6.24 8.49
C PRO A 136 -2.00 5.31 9.60
N GLY A 137 -0.69 5.29 9.82
CA GLY A 137 -0.07 4.53 10.91
C GLY A 137 -0.21 3.01 10.77
N ARG A 138 -0.35 2.49 9.54
CA ARG A 138 -0.39 1.06 9.24
C ARG A 138 0.81 0.64 8.40
N LEU A 139 1.57 -0.33 8.91
CA LEU A 139 2.53 -1.09 8.11
C LEU A 139 1.80 -2.30 7.52
N TRP A 140 1.73 -2.36 6.20
CA TRP A 140 1.13 -3.47 5.48
C TRP A 140 2.15 -4.58 5.26
N LEU A 141 1.71 -5.82 5.45
CA LEU A 141 2.47 -7.01 5.12
C LEU A 141 1.65 -7.90 4.20
N LEU A 142 2.34 -8.55 3.28
CA LEU A 142 1.79 -9.35 2.20
C LEU A 142 2.36 -10.76 2.26
N ARG A 143 1.58 -11.77 1.88
CA ARG A 143 2.08 -13.12 1.58
C ARG A 143 2.18 -13.29 0.06
N PRO A 144 3.14 -14.10 -0.43
CA PRO A 144 3.16 -14.49 -1.83
C PRO A 144 1.87 -15.23 -2.21
N ILE A 145 1.46 -15.07 -3.48
CA ILE A 145 0.23 -15.64 -4.01
C ILE A 145 0.56 -16.57 -5.18
N GLY A 146 -0.25 -17.61 -5.36
CA GLY A 146 -0.10 -18.54 -6.47
C GLY A 146 1.18 -19.38 -6.35
N PRO A 147 1.90 -19.65 -7.45
CA PRO A 147 3.07 -20.52 -7.43
C PRO A 147 4.36 -19.81 -6.97
N TYR A 148 4.29 -18.53 -6.59
CA TYR A 148 5.47 -17.73 -6.29
C TYR A 148 5.96 -17.95 -4.85
N PRO A 149 7.28 -18.05 -4.62
CA PRO A 149 7.83 -18.33 -3.29
C PRO A 149 7.95 -17.09 -2.39
N ALA A 150 7.88 -15.89 -2.95
CA ALA A 150 8.08 -14.62 -2.24
C ALA A 150 7.27 -13.50 -2.91
N VAL A 151 6.93 -12.44 -2.16
CA VAL A 151 6.21 -11.27 -2.68
C VAL A 151 6.98 -10.64 -3.83
N GLY A 152 8.31 -10.51 -3.68
CA GLY A 152 9.18 -10.01 -4.75
C GLY A 152 9.03 -10.79 -6.07
N ALA A 153 8.85 -12.11 -6.03
CA ALA A 153 8.64 -12.92 -7.23
C ALA A 153 7.27 -12.67 -7.89
N VAL A 154 6.23 -12.37 -7.09
CA VAL A 154 4.93 -11.90 -7.61
C VAL A 154 5.11 -10.55 -8.30
N LEU A 155 5.86 -9.61 -7.70
CA LEU A 155 6.11 -8.29 -8.28
C LEU A 155 6.90 -8.39 -9.59
N ASP A 156 7.89 -9.28 -9.65
CA ASP A 156 8.66 -9.51 -10.87
C ASP A 156 7.80 -10.09 -12.00
N HIS A 157 6.86 -11.00 -11.68
CA HIS A 157 5.84 -11.44 -12.63
C HIS A 157 4.98 -10.27 -13.12
N LEU A 158 4.44 -9.46 -12.21
CA LEU A 158 3.60 -8.31 -12.58
C LEU A 158 4.37 -7.31 -13.47
N ARG A 159 5.64 -7.03 -13.16
CA ARG A 159 6.52 -6.20 -14.00
C ARG A 159 6.73 -6.82 -15.38
N ALA A 160 6.94 -8.12 -15.46
CA ALA A 160 7.12 -8.82 -16.73
C ALA A 160 5.86 -8.72 -17.61
N VAL A 161 4.68 -8.98 -17.05
CA VAL A 161 3.40 -8.87 -17.77
C VAL A 161 3.11 -7.43 -18.20
N ALA A 162 3.36 -6.44 -17.32
CA ALA A 162 3.19 -5.03 -17.67
C ALA A 162 4.07 -4.63 -18.85
N ARG A 163 5.35 -5.04 -18.83
CA ARG A 163 6.30 -4.81 -19.92
C ARG A 163 5.85 -5.47 -21.22
N GLU A 164 5.37 -6.71 -21.18
CA GLU A 164 4.85 -7.42 -22.36
C GLU A 164 3.63 -6.73 -22.98
N ARG A 165 2.79 -6.10 -22.14
CA ARG A 165 1.63 -5.31 -22.58
C ARG A 165 1.96 -3.85 -22.92
N GLY A 166 3.23 -3.45 -22.86
CA GLY A 166 3.67 -2.08 -23.15
C GLY A 166 3.18 -1.04 -22.13
N ILE A 167 2.88 -1.46 -20.90
CA ILE A 167 2.47 -0.57 -19.81
C ILE A 167 3.71 0.00 -19.14
N GLU A 168 3.75 1.32 -19.02
CA GLU A 168 4.82 2.04 -18.31
C GLU A 168 4.82 1.68 -16.83
N PHE A 169 6.00 1.43 -16.26
CA PHE A 169 6.12 1.07 -14.85
C PHE A 169 6.07 2.31 -13.94
N ARG A 170 4.84 2.77 -13.69
CA ARG A 170 4.50 3.83 -12.73
C ARG A 170 3.07 3.59 -12.21
N ALA A 171 2.72 4.23 -11.10
CA ALA A 171 1.35 4.20 -10.61
C ALA A 171 0.40 4.79 -11.67
N SER A 172 -0.42 3.95 -12.27
CA SER A 172 -1.40 4.35 -13.29
C SER A 172 -2.63 3.44 -13.26
N PRO A 173 -3.78 3.90 -13.81
CA PRO A 173 -4.98 3.08 -13.93
C PRO A 173 -4.76 1.76 -14.69
N GLU A 174 -3.86 1.76 -15.68
CA GLU A 174 -3.51 0.59 -16.49
C GLU A 174 -2.74 -0.45 -15.65
N LEU A 175 -1.74 0.00 -14.89
CA LEU A 175 -0.97 -0.88 -14.01
C LEU A 175 -1.84 -1.44 -12.88
N LEU A 176 -2.71 -0.61 -12.29
CA LEU A 176 -3.70 -1.02 -11.29
C LEU A 176 -4.64 -2.10 -11.84
N SER A 177 -5.21 -1.87 -13.03
CA SER A 177 -6.15 -2.80 -13.67
C SER A 177 -5.48 -4.12 -14.04
N LEU A 178 -4.25 -4.07 -14.58
CA LEU A 178 -3.44 -5.26 -14.83
C LEU A 178 -3.21 -6.04 -13.54
N THR A 179 -2.78 -5.35 -12.48
CA THR A 179 -2.46 -5.99 -11.20
C THR A 179 -3.68 -6.72 -10.64
N ARG A 180 -4.86 -6.09 -10.64
CA ARG A 180 -6.11 -6.76 -10.19
C ARG A 180 -6.41 -8.02 -11.01
N ALA A 181 -6.31 -7.95 -12.32
CA ALA A 181 -6.61 -9.08 -13.20
C ALA A 181 -5.63 -10.25 -13.00
N GLU A 182 -4.33 -9.95 -12.88
CA GLU A 182 -3.30 -10.96 -12.64
C GLU A 182 -3.46 -11.59 -11.25
N LEU A 183 -3.69 -10.79 -10.20
CA LEU A 183 -3.91 -11.32 -8.85
C LEU A 183 -5.14 -12.22 -8.78
N ALA A 184 -6.26 -11.85 -9.41
CA ALA A 184 -7.46 -12.69 -9.50
C ALA A 184 -7.19 -14.02 -10.21
N THR A 185 -6.33 -14.01 -11.23
CA THR A 185 -5.91 -15.23 -11.94
C THR A 185 -5.07 -16.12 -11.02
N LEU A 186 -4.13 -15.53 -10.26
CA LEU A 186 -3.23 -16.27 -9.37
C LEU A 186 -3.94 -16.86 -8.14
N THR A 187 -5.02 -16.23 -7.65
CA THR A 187 -5.85 -16.77 -6.57
C THR A 187 -6.87 -17.82 -7.03
N GLY A 188 -6.92 -18.12 -8.33
CA GLY A 188 -7.94 -19.01 -8.90
C GLY A 188 -9.35 -18.41 -8.86
N SER A 189 -9.46 -17.08 -8.75
CA SER A 189 -10.72 -16.32 -8.72
C SER A 189 -11.05 -15.66 -10.07
N GLY A 190 -10.34 -16.02 -11.14
CA GLY A 190 -10.57 -15.50 -12.50
C GLY A 190 -11.87 -16.03 -13.13
N PRO A 191 -12.49 -15.29 -14.08
CA PRO A 191 -13.76 -15.69 -14.69
C PRO A 191 -13.57 -16.97 -15.54
N PRO A 192 -14.64 -17.76 -15.74
CA PRO A 192 -14.61 -18.95 -16.59
C PRO A 192 -14.25 -18.65 -18.04
#